data_AF-A0A7W0U245-F1
#
_entry.id   AF-A0A7W0U245-F1
#
_cell.length_a   1.000
_cell.length_b   1.000
_cell.length_c   1.000
_cell.angle_alpha   90.00
_cell.angle_beta   90.00
_cell.angle_gamma   90.00
#
_symmetry.space_group_name_H-M   'P 1'
#
loop_
_entity.id
_entity.type
_entity.pdbx_description
1 polymer ?
#
loop_
_entity_poly.entity_id
_entity_poly.type
_entity_poly.pdbx_seq_one_letter_code
_entity_poly.pdbx_strand_id
1 'polypeptide(L)' 'MTTQIAIRLDDRELAVLDAEVVEGRAANRSEAVRQGIARLLRDQRYRAEEAALVEIARRGEPVYPDLDGLLDLPHPSLD' A
#
# COMPACT_ATOMS: atom_id res chain seq x y z
N MET A 1 1.33 6.42 -22.31
CA MET A 1 2.20 7.61 -22.43
C MET A 1 3.06 7.73 -21.19
N THR A 2 4.28 8.23 -21.31
CA THR A 2 5.18 8.54 -20.19
C THR A 2 5.51 10.03 -20.20
N THR A 3 5.73 10.61 -19.01
CA THR A 3 6.09 12.03 -18.83
C THR A 3 7.39 12.10 -18.04
N GLN A 4 8.32 12.96 -18.47
CA GLN A 4 9.57 13.18 -17.77
C GLN A 4 9.44 14.40 -16.86
N ILE A 5 9.92 14.27 -15.62
CA ILE A 5 10.01 15.35 -14.64
C ILE A 5 11.46 15.48 -14.17
N ALA A 6 11.92 16.71 -13.97
CA ALA A 6 13.21 16.99 -13.37
C ALA A 6 12.99 17.43 -11.92
N ILE A 7 13.63 16.75 -10.97
CA ILE A 7 13.57 17.06 -9.54
C ILE A 7 14.98 17.27 -9.00
N ARG A 8 15.10 18.09 -7.96
CA ARG A 8 16.36 18.21 -7.21
C ARG A 8 16.26 17.28 -6.02
N LEU A 9 17.28 16.46 -5.85
CA LEU A 9 17.45 15.57 -4.70
C LEU A 9 18.65 16.04 -3.91
N ASP A 10 18.59 15.92 -2.59
CA ASP A 10 19.78 16.09 -1.77
C ASP A 10 20.70 14.86 -1.86
N ASP A 11 21.92 14.98 -1.33
CA ASP A 11 22.92 13.91 -1.41
C ASP A 11 22.45 12.63 -0.70
N ARG A 12 21.64 12.76 0.35
CA ARG A 12 21.12 11.62 1.13
C ARG A 12 20.05 10.89 0.33
N GLU A 13 19.12 11.62 -0.28
CA GLU A 13 18.07 11.06 -1.14
C GLU A 13 18.67 10.35 -2.36
N LEU A 14 19.69 10.95 -2.98
CA LEU A 14 20.40 10.33 -4.09
C LEU A 14 21.14 9.06 -3.66
N ALA A 15 21.79 9.07 -2.50
CA ALA A 15 22.50 7.91 -1.97
C ALA A 15 21.56 6.73 -1.72
N VAL A 16 20.32 6.98 -1.27
CA VAL A 16 19.30 5.93 -1.11
C VAL A 16 18.94 5.31 -2.46
N LEU A 17 18.71 6.12 -3.50
CA LEU A 17 18.42 5.60 -4.84
C LEU A 17 19.60 4.80 -5.41
N ASP A 18 20.83 5.23 -5.15
CA ASP A 18 22.03 4.52 -5.57
C ASP A 18 22.20 3.18 -4.85
N ALA A 19 21.88 3.11 -3.55
CA ALA A 19 21.91 1.86 -2.81
C ALA A 19 20.95 0.82 -3.42
N GLU A 20 19.74 1.22 -3.80
CA GLU A 20 18.78 0.33 -4.47
C GLU A 20 19.31 -0.27 -5.78
N VAL A 21 20.11 0.50 -6.52
CA VAL A 21 20.74 0.04 -7.76
C VAL A 21 21.95 -0.86 -7.47
N VAL A 22 22.81 -0.47 -6.52
CA VAL A 22 24.00 -1.24 -6.12
C VAL A 22 23.63 -2.59 -5.52
N GLU A 23 22.56 -2.64 -4.73
CA GLU A 23 22.03 -3.86 -4.14
C GLU A 23 21.22 -4.71 -5.13
N GLY A 24 21.12 -4.27 -6.40
CA GLY A 24 20.46 -5.01 -7.47
C GLY A 24 18.94 -5.08 -7.36
N ARG A 25 18.32 -4.29 -6.47
CA ARG A 25 16.86 -4.20 -6.33
C ARG A 25 16.21 -3.43 -7.47
N ALA A 26 16.96 -2.54 -8.12
CA ALA A 26 16.55 -1.83 -9.33
C ALA A 26 17.67 -1.85 -10.37
N ALA A 27 17.33 -1.97 -11.67
CA ALA A 27 18.36 -1.97 -12.72
C ALA A 27 18.94 -0.56 -12.98
N ASN A 28 18.24 0.51 -12.58
CA ASN A 28 18.67 1.89 -12.70
C ASN A 28 17.92 2.81 -11.74
N ARG A 29 18.42 4.03 -11.55
CA ARG A 29 17.81 5.05 -10.66
C ARG A 29 16.35 5.34 -11.02
N SER A 30 16.01 5.40 -12.31
CA SER A 30 14.62 5.66 -12.75
C SER A 30 13.68 4.51 -12.37
N GLU A 31 14.17 3.28 -12.37
CA GLU A 31 13.42 2.13 -11.88
C GLU A 31 13.26 2.15 -10.37
N ALA A 32 14.31 2.47 -9.62
CA ALA A 32 14.23 2.68 -8.17
C ALA A 32 13.17 3.73 -7.81
N VAL A 33 13.14 4.87 -8.54
CA VAL A 33 12.11 5.91 -8.37
C VAL A 33 10.71 5.35 -8.67
N ARG A 34 10.53 4.59 -9.76
CA ARG A 34 9.23 3.97 -10.08
C ARG A 34 8.77 2.99 -9.00
N GLN A 35 9.67 2.19 -8.45
CA GLN A 35 9.36 1.28 -7.34
C GLN A 35 8.96 2.06 -6.07
N GLY A 36 9.65 3.16 -5.77
CA GLY A 36 9.28 4.06 -4.67
C GLY A 36 7.89 4.67 -4.84
N ILE A 37 7.55 5.15 -6.05
CA ILE A 37 6.21 5.68 -6.37
C ILE A 37 5.15 4.58 -6.25
N ALA A 38 5.42 3.37 -6.76
CA ALA A 38 4.50 2.25 -6.66
C ALA A 38 4.20 1.88 -5.20
N ARG A 39 5.22 1.97 -4.32
CA ARG A 39 5.04 1.79 -2.88
C ARG A 39 4.16 2.87 -2.27
N LEU A 40 4.42 4.15 -2.60
CA LEU A 40 3.60 5.27 -2.12
C LEU A 40 2.12 5.13 -2.53
N LEU A 41 1.86 4.71 -3.78
CA LEU A 41 0.51 4.48 -4.27
C LEU A 41 -0.20 3.34 -3.52
N ARG A 42 0.52 2.27 -3.16
CA ARG A 42 -0.02 1.19 -2.32
C ARG A 42 -0.38 1.70 -0.93
N ASP A 43 0.53 2.43 -0.30
CA ASP A 43 0.31 2.97 1.05
C ASP A 43 -0.88 3.94 1.08
N GLN A 44 -1.03 4.79 0.05
CA GLN A 44 -2.19 5.66 -0.09
C GLN A 44 -3.49 4.89 -0.27
N ARG A 45 -3.47 3.81 -1.05
CA ARG A 45 -4.63 2.95 -1.24
C ARG A 45 -5.06 2.29 0.08
N TYR A 46 -4.11 1.75 0.84
CA TYR A 46 -4.42 1.16 2.14
C TYR A 46 -4.98 2.19 3.12
N ARG A 47 -4.45 3.40 3.17
CA ARG A 47 -5.00 4.48 4.02
C ARG A 47 -6.41 4.90 3.62
N ALA A 48 -6.69 4.93 2.31
CA ALA A 48 -8.04 5.25 1.82
C ALA A 48 -9.05 4.14 2.17
N GLU A 49 -8.65 2.88 2.03
CA GLU A 49 -9.44 1.72 2.44
C GLU A 49 -9.66 1.73 3.97
N GLU A 50 -8.61 1.95 4.76
CA GLU A 50 -8.68 2.06 6.23
C GLU A 50 -9.62 3.20 6.67
N ALA A 51 -9.53 4.38 6.05
CA ALA A 51 -10.44 5.49 6.34
C ALA A 51 -11.90 5.14 6.02
N ALA A 52 -12.16 4.43 4.92
CA ALA A 52 -13.50 3.97 4.57
C ALA A 52 -14.03 2.95 5.59
N LEU A 53 -13.19 2.01 6.03
CA LEU A 53 -13.54 1.03 7.06
C LEU A 53 -13.86 1.68 8.41
N VAL A 54 -13.07 2.67 8.82
CA VAL A 54 -13.31 3.44 10.06
C VAL A 54 -14.64 4.19 9.97
N GLU A 55 -14.98 4.76 8.83
CA GLU A 55 -16.26 5.46 8.64
C GLU A 55 -17.46 4.50 8.66
N ILE A 56 -17.35 3.31 8.07
CA ILE A 56 -18.38 2.26 8.15
C ILE A 56 -18.58 1.82 9.61
N ALA A 57 -17.48 1.57 10.33
CA ALA A 57 -17.53 1.21 11.75
C ALA A 57 -18.16 2.32 12.62
N ARG A 58 -17.88 3.60 12.32
CA ARG A 58 -18.49 4.75 13.01
C ARG A 58 -20.00 4.85 12.79
N ARG A 59 -20.49 4.44 11.61
CA ARG A 59 -21.93 4.43 11.30
C ARG A 59 -22.65 3.22 11.90
N GLY A 60 -21.92 2.27 12.48
CA GLY A 60 -22.48 1.03 12.99
C GLY A 60 -22.98 0.09 11.88
N GLU A 61 -22.53 0.32 10.65
CA GLU A 61 -22.86 -0.53 9.51
C GLU A 61 -21.90 -1.73 9.46
N PRO A 62 -22.38 -2.92 9.07
CA PRO A 62 -21.51 -4.07 8.90
C PRO A 62 -20.56 -3.84 7.72
N VAL A 63 -19.25 -3.91 7.99
CA VAL A 63 -18.18 -3.80 6.99
C VAL A 63 -18.30 -4.89 5.92
N TYR A 64 -18.82 -6.05 6.31
CA TYR A 64 -19.07 -7.18 5.44
C TYR A 64 -20.51 -7.66 5.67
N PRO A 65 -21.50 -7.05 5.00
CA PRO A 65 -22.92 -7.40 5.19
C PRO A 65 -23.20 -8.87 4.81
N ASP A 66 -22.42 -9.43 3.88
CA ASP A 66 -22.55 -10.84 3.47
C ASP A 66 -22.00 -11.83 4.53
N LEU A 67 -21.26 -11.34 5.52
CA LEU A 67 -20.75 -12.11 6.66
C LEU A 67 -21.58 -11.88 7.94
N ASP A 68 -22.56 -10.98 7.88
CA ASP A 68 -23.47 -10.71 9.01
C ASP A 68 -24.33 -11.97 9.25
N GLY A 69 -24.17 -12.60 10.41
CA GLY A 69 -24.78 -13.89 10.76
C GLY A 69 -23.95 -15.15 10.44
N LEU A 70 -22.78 -15.02 9.79
CA LEU A 70 -21.87 -16.16 9.60
C LEU A 70 -21.20 -16.60 10.91
N LEU A 71 -21.04 -15.67 11.87
CA LEU A 71 -20.53 -15.92 13.22
C LEU A 71 -21.55 -16.62 14.13
N ASP A 72 -22.84 -16.63 13.76
CA ASP A 72 -23.90 -17.33 14.48
C ASP A 72 -24.10 -18.77 13.98
N LEU A 73 -23.34 -19.18 12.96
CA LEU A 73 -23.35 -20.56 12.50
C LEU A 73 -22.76 -21.46 13.60
N PRO A 74 -23.41 -22.60 13.92
CA PRO A 74 -22.86 -23.54 14.88
C PRO A 74 -21.51 -24.03 14.36
N HIS A 75 -20.43 -23.58 14.98
CA HIS A 75 -19.09 -24.07 14.67
C HIS A 75 -19.06 -25.58 14.99
N PRO A 76 -18.64 -26.44 14.03
CA PRO A 76 -18.46 -27.84 14.34
C PRO A 76 -17.35 -27.97 15.39
N SER A 77 -17.65 -28.68 16.49
CA SER A 77 -16.68 -29.02 17.50
C SER A 77 -15.47 -29.69 16.84
N LEU A 78 -14.28 -29.14 17.06
CA LEU A 78 -13.03 -29.79 16.65
C LEU A 78 -12.81 -30.96 17.63
N ASP A 79 -13.06 -32.18 17.17
CA ASP A 79 -12.63 -33.43 17.82
C ASP A 79 -11.12 -33.65 17.64
#